data_AF-A0AB38SNQ1-F1
#
_entry.id   AF-A0AB38SNQ1-F1
#
_cell.length_a   1.000
_cell.length_b   1.000
_cell.length_c   1.000
_cell.angle_alpha   90.00
_cell.angle_beta   90.00
_cell.angle_gamma   90.00
#
_symmetry.space_group_name_H-M   'P 1'
#
loop_
_entity.id
_entity.type
_entity.pdbx_description
1 polymer ?
#
loop_
_entity_poly.entity_id
_entity_poly.type
_entity_poly.pdbx_seq_one_letter_code
_entity_poly.pdbx_strand_id
1 'polypeptide(L)'
;MGRHKAIVLAITMLSAGILHSRPADAQTFQTYRCADGTQFIIGFYDGDKRAFLQIDGEPVTLAKRLTVSGARYSRAGITLTIGRTGTTTIRHLKRPVTACEVI
;
A
#
# COMPACT_ATOMS: atom_id res chain seq x y z
N MET A 1 -40.51 41.29 -1.37
CA MET A 1 -40.35 39.98 -2.06
C MET A 1 -38.90 39.63 -2.45
N GLY A 2 -37.86 40.10 -1.72
CA GLY A 2 -36.45 39.88 -2.13
C GLY A 2 -35.57 39.12 -1.14
N ARG A 3 -35.88 39.17 0.16
CA ARG A 3 -35.00 38.64 1.21
C ARG A 3 -35.04 37.12 1.31
N HIS A 4 -36.23 36.51 1.14
CA HIS A 4 -36.38 35.05 1.13
C HIS A 4 -35.68 34.40 -0.07
N LYS A 5 -35.77 35.02 -1.26
CA LYS A 5 -35.09 34.52 -2.46
C LYS A 5 -33.56 34.60 -2.31
N ALA A 6 -33.04 35.68 -1.72
CA ALA A 6 -31.61 35.83 -1.44
C ALA A 6 -31.10 34.81 -0.40
N ILE A 7 -31.89 34.54 0.64
CA ILE A 7 -31.55 33.52 1.67
C ILE A 7 -31.53 32.12 1.05
N VAL A 8 -32.53 31.77 0.24
CA VAL A 8 -32.58 30.47 -0.45
C VAL A 8 -31.37 30.31 -1.39
N LEU A 9 -31.02 31.36 -2.15
CA LEU A 9 -29.88 31.33 -3.06
C LEU A 9 -28.55 31.10 -2.31
N ALA A 10 -28.37 31.78 -1.18
CA ALA A 10 -27.18 31.62 -0.34
C ALA A 10 -27.07 30.19 0.21
N ILE A 11 -28.17 29.59 0.67
CA ILE A 11 -28.19 28.22 1.19
C ILE A 11 -27.83 27.22 0.10
N THR A 12 -28.37 27.37 -1.12
CA THR A 12 -28.03 26.50 -2.27
C THR A 12 -26.58 26.63 -2.72
N MET A 13 -25.97 27.82 -2.62
CA MET A 13 -24.56 28.01 -2.96
C MET A 13 -23.62 27.40 -1.90
N LEU A 14 -23.99 27.43 -0.61
CA LEU A 14 -23.21 26.78 0.44
C LEU A 14 -23.24 25.24 0.36
N SER A 15 -24.27 24.64 -0.25
CA SER A 15 -24.37 23.17 -0.37
C SER A 15 -23.60 22.60 -1.56
N ALA A 16 -23.21 23.42 -2.55
CA ALA A 16 -22.43 22.99 -3.70
C ALA A 16 -20.93 22.78 -3.39
N GLY A 17 -20.47 23.22 -2.20
CA GLY A 17 -19.07 23.10 -1.76
C GLY A 17 -18.73 21.78 -1.06
N ILE A 18 -19.69 20.89 -0.83
CA ILE A 18 -19.45 19.54 -0.29
C ILE A 18 -19.00 18.65 -1.46
N LEU A 19 -17.87 19.02 -2.06
CA LEU A 19 -17.15 18.17 -2.98
C LEU A 19 -16.82 16.89 -2.21
N HIS A 20 -17.32 15.79 -2.76
CA HIS A 20 -17.04 14.44 -2.31
C HIS A 20 -15.54 14.29 -2.07
N SER A 21 -15.12 14.25 -0.80
CA SER A 21 -13.86 13.67 -0.39
C SER A 21 -13.93 12.19 -0.76
N ARG A 22 -13.57 11.85 -2.00
CA ARG A 22 -13.24 10.46 -2.31
C ARG A 22 -12.17 10.08 -1.28
N PRO A 23 -12.36 9.00 -0.50
CA PRO A 23 -11.25 8.50 0.30
C PRO A 23 -10.07 8.39 -0.67
N ALA A 24 -8.95 9.06 -0.34
CA ALA A 24 -7.72 8.90 -1.09
C ALA A 24 -7.51 7.38 -1.24
N ASP A 25 -7.32 6.90 -2.47
CA ASP A 25 -7.06 5.49 -2.79
C ASP A 25 -6.27 4.86 -1.64
N ALA A 26 -6.88 3.89 -0.96
CA ALA A 26 -6.42 3.41 0.35
C ALA A 26 -5.05 2.76 0.23
N GLN A 27 -4.01 3.58 0.29
CA GLN A 27 -2.63 3.17 0.19
C GLN A 27 -2.22 2.56 1.54
N THR A 28 -1.81 1.29 1.50
CA THR A 28 -1.35 0.60 2.70
C THR A 28 0.16 0.57 2.69
N PHE A 29 0.77 1.18 3.70
CA PHE A 29 2.19 1.06 3.96
C PHE A 29 2.43 0.24 5.22
N GLN A 30 3.43 -0.64 5.17
CA GLN A 30 3.86 -1.40 6.33
C GLN A 30 5.38 -1.43 6.40
N THR A 31 5.90 -1.31 7.61
CA THR A 31 7.33 -1.48 7.88
C THR A 31 7.56 -2.88 8.40
N TYR A 32 8.55 -3.57 7.86
CA TYR A 32 8.92 -4.92 8.26
C TYR A 32 10.33 -4.95 8.84
N ARG A 33 10.49 -5.81 9.85
CA ARG A 33 11.79 -6.22 10.36
C ARG A 33 11.93 -7.73 10.25
N CYS A 34 13.06 -8.18 9.74
CA CYS A 34 13.35 -9.59 9.53
C CYS A 34 14.34 -10.13 10.55
N ALA A 35 14.35 -11.46 10.71
CA ALA A 35 15.21 -12.16 11.67
C ALA A 35 16.72 -12.01 11.36
N ASP A 36 17.08 -11.67 10.12
CA ASP A 36 18.47 -11.41 9.71
C ASP A 36 18.88 -9.93 9.88
N GLY A 37 18.02 -9.11 10.49
CA GLY A 37 18.23 -7.68 10.67
C GLY A 37 17.81 -6.83 9.48
N THR A 38 17.40 -7.42 8.35
CA THR A 38 16.90 -6.66 7.20
C THR A 38 15.64 -5.90 7.59
N GLN A 39 15.57 -4.63 7.18
CA GLN A 39 14.38 -3.79 7.34
C GLN A 39 13.98 -3.23 5.99
N PHE A 40 12.66 -3.14 5.77
CA PHE A 40 12.12 -2.55 4.56
C PHE A 40 10.73 -1.98 4.80
N ILE A 41 10.33 -1.06 3.93
CA ILE A 41 8.96 -0.55 3.88
C ILE A 41 8.31 -1.08 2.61
N ILE A 42 7.06 -1.53 2.72
CA ILE A 42 6.27 -1.97 1.58
C ILE A 42 5.02 -1.10 1.43
N GLY A 43 4.75 -0.69 0.20
CA GLY A 43 3.53 -0.03 -0.21
C GLY A 43 2.70 -0.91 -1.13
N PHE A 44 1.39 -0.98 -0.85
CA PHE A 44 0.36 -1.50 -1.73
C PHE A 44 -0.60 -0.36 -2.08
N TYR A 45 -0.93 -0.25 -3.37
CA TYR A 45 -1.83 0.75 -3.92
C TYR A 45 -3.05 0.05 -4.49
N ASP A 46 -4.23 0.64 -4.30
CA ASP A 46 -5.44 0.07 -4.90
C ASP A 46 -5.33 0.08 -6.44
N GLY A 47 -5.90 -0.96 -7.06
CA GLY A 47 -5.78 -1.20 -8.51
C GLY A 47 -4.40 -1.66 -9.02
N ASP A 48 -3.31 -1.50 -8.25
CA ASP A 48 -1.98 -2.00 -8.61
C ASP A 48 -1.70 -3.35 -7.96
N LYS A 49 -1.33 -4.33 -8.79
CA LYS A 49 -0.97 -5.67 -8.32
C LYS A 49 0.48 -5.78 -7.87
N ARG A 50 1.29 -4.73 -8.00
CA ARG A 50 2.70 -4.72 -7.62
C ARG A 50 2.88 -4.38 -6.15
N ALA A 51 4.00 -4.82 -5.60
CA ALA A 51 4.47 -4.37 -4.28
C ALA A 51 5.60 -3.37 -4.49
N PHE A 52 5.53 -2.22 -3.82
CA PHE A 52 6.54 -1.17 -3.90
C PHE A 52 7.39 -1.23 -2.63
N LEU A 53 8.62 -1.71 -2.76
CA LEU A 53 9.52 -1.95 -1.65
C LEU A 53 10.57 -0.83 -1.57
N GLN A 54 10.85 -0.34 -0.37
CA GLN A 54 12.04 0.44 -0.07
C GLN A 54 12.94 -0.42 0.81
N ILE A 55 14.06 -0.92 0.27
CA ILE A 55 15.00 -1.81 0.96
C ILE A 55 16.43 -1.33 0.71
N ASP A 56 17.28 -1.31 1.73
CA ASP A 56 18.67 -0.83 1.65
C ASP A 56 18.81 0.59 1.04
N GLY A 57 17.77 1.42 1.18
CA GLY A 57 17.75 2.76 0.60
C GLY A 57 17.35 2.82 -0.88
N GLU A 58 17.10 1.68 -1.53
CA GLU A 58 16.70 1.60 -2.93
C GLU A 58 15.20 1.30 -3.10
N PRO A 59 14.50 2.01 -4.01
CA PRO A 59 13.14 1.68 -4.39
C PRO A 59 13.11 0.51 -5.38
N VAL A 60 12.43 -0.57 -5.00
CA VAL A 60 12.26 -1.77 -5.81
C VAL A 60 10.78 -2.09 -5.99
N THR A 61 10.32 -2.04 -7.23
CA THR A 61 8.97 -2.53 -7.57
C THR A 61 9.01 -4.04 -7.83
N LEU A 62 8.24 -4.81 -7.06
CA LEU A 62 8.11 -6.25 -7.21
C LEU A 62 6.81 -6.60 -7.95
N ALA A 63 6.91 -7.38 -9.02
CA ALA A 63 5.73 -7.87 -9.73
C ALA A 63 5.13 -9.08 -9.01
N LYS A 64 3.80 -9.12 -8.90
CA LYS A 64 3.08 -10.27 -8.36
C LYS A 64 3.29 -11.49 -9.23
N ARG A 65 3.50 -12.63 -8.59
CA ARG A 65 3.68 -13.95 -9.20
C ARG A 65 2.50 -14.84 -8.83
N LEU A 66 2.20 -15.79 -9.70
CA LEU A 66 1.17 -16.79 -9.44
C LEU A 66 1.65 -17.73 -8.32
N THR A 67 0.76 -17.98 -7.37
CA THR A 67 0.97 -18.92 -6.27
C THR A 67 -0.30 -19.69 -6.02
N VAL A 68 -0.18 -20.90 -5.46
CA VAL A 68 -1.33 -21.71 -5.04
C VAL A 68 -2.03 -21.11 -3.82
N SER A 69 -1.26 -20.47 -2.93
CA SER A 69 -1.77 -19.79 -1.74
C SER A 69 -0.95 -18.55 -1.41
N GLY A 70 -1.54 -17.63 -0.63
CA GLY A 70 -0.92 -16.37 -0.25
C GLY A 70 -0.64 -15.45 -1.44
N ALA A 71 0.38 -14.60 -1.30
CA ALA A 71 0.89 -13.75 -2.37
C ALA A 71 2.41 -13.83 -2.44
N ARG A 72 2.95 -13.86 -3.66
CA ARG A 72 4.39 -13.77 -3.90
C ARG A 72 4.68 -12.64 -4.87
N TYR A 73 5.73 -11.89 -4.59
CA TYR A 73 6.19 -10.78 -5.42
C TYR A 73 7.69 -10.96 -5.67
N SER A 74 8.17 -10.73 -6.89
CA SER A 74 9.60 -10.85 -7.18
C SER A 74 10.11 -9.95 -8.31
N ARG A 75 11.32 -9.44 -8.13
CA ARG A 75 12.14 -8.74 -9.14
C ARG A 75 13.60 -8.74 -8.71
N ALA A 76 14.54 -8.82 -9.66
CA ALA A 76 15.97 -8.53 -9.45
C ALA A 76 16.60 -9.22 -8.22
N GLY A 77 16.36 -10.53 -8.05
CA GLY A 77 16.92 -11.29 -6.92
C GLY A 77 16.20 -11.08 -5.58
N ILE A 78 15.19 -10.22 -5.53
CA ILE A 78 14.33 -10.03 -4.37
C ILE A 78 13.06 -10.85 -4.53
N THR A 79 12.68 -11.58 -3.48
CA THR A 79 11.42 -12.33 -3.44
C THR A 79 10.74 -12.11 -2.11
N LEU A 80 9.55 -11.53 -2.14
CA LEU A 80 8.68 -11.38 -0.99
C LEU A 80 7.56 -12.41 -1.08
N THR A 81 7.29 -13.12 0.01
CA THR A 81 6.15 -14.03 0.13
C THR A 81 5.35 -13.67 1.37
N ILE A 82 4.05 -13.46 1.21
CA ILE A 82 3.07 -13.24 2.27
C ILE A 82 2.16 -14.45 2.29
N GLY A 83 2.26 -15.25 3.35
CA GLY A 83 1.43 -16.43 3.58
C GLY A 83 -0.02 -16.07 3.86
N ARG A 84 -0.94 -17.02 3.66
CA ARG A 84 -2.38 -16.82 3.94
C ARG A 84 -2.64 -16.46 5.41
N THR A 85 -1.81 -16.94 6.33
CA THR A 85 -1.88 -16.70 7.78
C THR A 85 -1.12 -15.43 8.21
N GLY A 86 -0.65 -14.62 7.27
CA GLY A 86 0.13 -13.40 7.57
C GLY A 86 1.64 -13.61 7.72
N THR A 87 2.12 -14.86 7.71
CA THR A 87 3.57 -15.16 7.76
C THR A 87 4.28 -14.51 6.59
N THR A 88 5.19 -13.58 6.85
CA THR A 88 5.92 -12.86 5.80
C THR A 88 7.37 -13.32 5.76
N THR A 89 7.88 -13.56 4.55
CA THR A 89 9.29 -13.92 4.34
C THR A 89 9.86 -13.12 3.19
N ILE A 90 11.15 -12.81 3.28
CA ILE A 90 11.90 -12.17 2.20
C ILE A 90 13.14 -12.98 1.86
N ARG A 91 13.49 -13.00 0.58
CA ARG A 91 14.81 -13.38 0.10
C ARG A 91 15.42 -12.15 -0.53
N HIS A 92 16.56 -11.71 -0.01
CA HIS A 92 17.28 -10.56 -0.52
C HIS A 92 18.58 -10.99 -1.22
N LEU A 93 18.59 -10.95 -2.56
CA LEU A 93 19.73 -11.32 -3.40
C LEU A 93 20.21 -12.77 -3.15
N LYS A 94 21.47 -12.94 -2.74
CA LYS A 94 22.10 -14.23 -2.44
C LYS A 94 21.86 -14.70 -1.00
N ARG A 95 21.17 -13.89 -0.18
CA ARG A 95 20.88 -14.26 1.22
C ARG A 95 19.82 -15.36 1.28
N PRO A 96 19.83 -16.20 2.34
CA PRO A 96 18.75 -17.14 2.60
C PRO A 96 17.39 -16.44 2.76
N VAL A 97 16.31 -17.22 2.62
CA VAL A 97 14.98 -16.75 2.96
C VAL A 97 14.91 -16.52 4.47
N THR A 98 14.40 -15.37 4.89
CA THR A 98 14.26 -14.99 6.29
C THR A 98 12.81 -14.63 6.62
N ALA A 99 12.40 -14.85 7.87
CA ALA A 99 11.08 -14.48 8.37
C ALA A 99 11.06 -13.00 8.77
N CYS A 100 9.93 -12.34 8.53
CA CYS A 100 9.75 -10.92 8.81
C CYS A 100 8.40 -10.67 9.49
N GLU A 101 8.39 -9.64 10.33
CA GLU A 101 7.25 -9.21 11.12
C GLU A 101 7.01 -7.72 10.89
N VAL A 102 5.74 -7.30 10.98
CA VAL A 102 5.38 -5.88 10.93
C VAL A 102 5.78 -5.23 12.24
N ILE A 103 6.36 -4.02 12.17
CA ILE A 103 6.74 -3.21 13.33
C ILE A 103 5.99 -1.88 13.38
#